data_AF-A0A101G574-F1
#
_entry.id   AF-A0A101G574-F1
#
_cell.length_a   1.000
_cell.length_b   1.000
_cell.length_c   1.000
_cell.angle_alpha   90.00
_cell.angle_beta   90.00
_cell.angle_gamma   90.00
#
_symmetry.space_group_name_H-M   'P 1'
#
loop_
_entity.id
_entity.type
_entity.pdbx_description
1 polymer ?
#
loop_
_entity_poly.entity_id
_entity_poly.type
_entity_poly.pdbx_seq_one_letter_code
_entity_poly.pdbx_strand_id
1 'polypeptide(L)'
;MSPEDRRLRNHLRARARQLGARQDKYGSLEIYHIIQECAYEHWHRMLFARFLAENGLLIEPESGVAISLDECKELAEGEGLDLWTLASRFAQKMLPQIFRPDDPVLRITFAHEHQLKLENELGGLETDIFTAGDALGWVYQFWQAKRKKEVNDSGIKIGADELPAVTQLFTEPYMVEFLIHNTLGAWHFEGWPKKASELKILDPCCGSGHFLVAILYHLVPILMIEEGISAQEACEKVLEENLFGLEIDERCTQIAAFALAFAAWTYPGADGYRKLPKLQIACSGIAPNTRLI
;
A
#
# COMPACT_ATOMS: atom_id res chain seq x y z
N MET A 1 -24.02 -5.29 26.45
CA MET A 1 -22.97 -5.71 25.49
C MET A 1 -23.27 -7.14 25.07
N SER A 2 -23.60 -7.33 23.79
CA SER A 2 -23.94 -8.63 23.22
C SER A 2 -22.73 -9.58 23.25
N PRO A 3 -22.91 -10.91 23.06
CA PRO A 3 -21.80 -11.83 22.87
C PRO A 3 -20.90 -11.48 21.68
N GLU A 4 -21.46 -10.86 20.64
CA GLU A 4 -20.73 -10.41 19.46
C GLU A 4 -19.88 -9.17 19.78
N ASP A 5 -20.46 -8.17 20.44
CA ASP A 5 -19.73 -6.97 20.89
C ASP A 5 -18.55 -7.36 21.79
N ARG A 6 -18.73 -8.39 22.63
CA ARG A 6 -17.66 -8.92 23.49
C ARG A 6 -16.52 -9.52 22.67
N ARG A 7 -16.85 -10.29 21.63
CA ARG A 7 -15.85 -10.86 20.71
C ARG A 7 -15.10 -9.76 19.96
N LEU A 8 -15.83 -8.80 19.38
CA LEU A 8 -15.23 -7.66 18.69
C LEU A 8 -14.31 -6.87 19.61
N ARG A 9 -14.76 -6.53 20.83
CA ARG A 9 -13.93 -5.86 21.84
C ARG A 9 -12.64 -6.62 22.15
N ASN A 10 -12.71 -7.95 22.25
CA ASN A 10 -11.53 -8.77 22.51
C ASN A 10 -10.54 -8.74 21.33
N HIS A 11 -11.03 -8.83 20.10
CA HIS A 11 -10.19 -8.71 18.89
C HIS A 11 -9.55 -7.32 18.77
N LEU A 12 -10.32 -6.25 18.98
CA LEU A 12 -9.80 -4.88 18.98
C LEU A 12 -8.72 -4.68 20.05
N ARG A 13 -8.90 -5.23 21.26
CA ARG A 13 -7.88 -5.19 22.33
C ARG A 13 -6.64 -6.01 21.97
N ALA A 14 -6.78 -7.10 21.24
CA ALA A 14 -5.63 -7.88 20.77
C ALA A 14 -4.85 -7.09 19.71
N ARG A 15 -5.54 -6.52 18.71
CA ARG A 15 -4.96 -5.67 17.66
C ARG A 15 -4.26 -4.46 18.24
N ALA A 16 -4.89 -3.74 19.17
CA ALA A 16 -4.29 -2.59 19.85
C ALA A 16 -2.96 -2.93 20.54
N ARG A 17 -2.85 -4.10 21.19
CA ARG A 17 -1.59 -4.55 21.81
C ARG A 17 -0.51 -4.88 20.78
N GLN A 18 -0.87 -5.47 19.64
CA GLN A 18 0.08 -5.71 18.54
C GLN A 18 0.65 -4.40 18.00
N LEU A 19 -0.18 -3.34 17.95
CA LEU A 19 0.22 -2.00 17.54
C LEU A 19 1.01 -1.22 18.60
N GLY A 20 1.22 -1.79 19.80
CA GLY A 20 2.00 -1.15 20.86
C GLY A 20 1.20 -0.41 21.94
N ALA A 21 -0.13 -0.54 21.98
CA ALA A 21 -0.97 0.12 22.97
C ALA A 21 -0.58 -0.25 24.41
N ARG A 22 -0.39 0.77 25.25
CA ARG A 22 -0.02 0.59 26.65
C ARG A 22 -1.24 0.32 27.51
N GLN A 23 -1.08 -0.54 28.50
CA GLN A 23 -2.11 -0.82 29.50
C GLN A 23 -1.76 -0.10 30.80
N ASP A 24 -2.71 0.65 31.35
CA ASP A 24 -2.53 1.30 32.64
C ASP A 24 -2.60 0.30 33.80
N LYS A 25 -2.28 0.79 35.01
CA LYS A 25 -2.32 0.00 36.25
C LYS A 25 -3.71 -0.51 36.64
N TYR A 26 -4.77 0.02 36.02
CA TYR A 26 -6.16 -0.36 36.26
C TYR A 26 -6.71 -1.33 35.19
N GLY A 27 -5.89 -1.71 34.21
CA GLY A 27 -6.28 -2.63 33.13
C GLY A 27 -6.93 -1.96 31.92
N SER A 28 -7.01 -0.62 31.91
CA SER A 28 -7.46 0.15 30.75
C SER A 28 -6.37 0.13 29.69
N LEU A 29 -6.77 -0.11 28.44
CA LEU A 29 -5.85 -0.13 27.32
C LEU A 29 -5.98 1.22 26.61
N GLU A 30 -4.86 1.85 26.30
CA GLU A 30 -4.81 3.02 25.44
C GLU A 30 -5.47 2.71 24.09
N ILE A 31 -6.22 3.68 23.56
CA ILE A 31 -6.95 3.53 22.30
C ILE A 31 -6.35 4.35 21.16
N TYR A 32 -5.26 5.08 21.40
CA TYR A 32 -4.62 5.91 20.38
C TYR A 32 -4.24 5.10 19.14
N HIS A 33 -3.47 4.01 19.31
CA HIS A 33 -3.04 3.16 18.19
C HIS A 33 -4.21 2.54 17.41
N ILE A 34 -5.26 2.10 18.10
CA ILE A 34 -6.41 1.49 17.42
C ILE A 34 -7.28 2.52 16.69
N ILE A 35 -7.34 3.77 17.20
CA ILE A 35 -8.00 4.88 16.48
C ILE A 35 -7.22 5.20 15.21
N GLN A 36 -5.88 5.27 15.28
CA GLN A 36 -5.05 5.51 14.11
C GLN A 36 -5.19 4.40 13.07
N GLU A 37 -5.17 3.13 13.50
CA GLU A 37 -5.34 1.99 12.61
C GLU A 37 -6.74 1.99 11.96
N CYS A 38 -7.78 2.26 12.73
CA CYS A 38 -9.14 2.36 12.20
C CYS A 38 -9.25 3.49 11.15
N ALA A 39 -8.70 4.67 11.44
CA ALA A 39 -8.67 5.77 10.47
C ALA A 39 -7.89 5.40 9.20
N TYR A 40 -6.73 4.76 9.36
CA TYR A 40 -5.90 4.30 8.26
C TYR A 40 -6.68 3.31 7.37
N GLU A 41 -7.14 2.19 7.93
CA GLU A 41 -7.81 1.12 7.19
C GLU A 41 -9.06 1.62 6.45
N HIS A 42 -9.90 2.44 7.11
CA HIS A 42 -11.10 2.97 6.48
C HIS A 42 -10.82 3.98 5.37
N TRP A 43 -9.80 4.84 5.51
CA TRP A 43 -9.45 5.78 4.46
C TRP A 43 -8.77 5.09 3.27
N HIS A 44 -7.82 4.18 3.55
CA HIS A 44 -6.96 3.58 2.53
C HIS A 44 -7.74 2.60 1.66
N ARG A 45 -8.69 1.86 2.24
CA ARG A 45 -9.58 1.01 1.42
C ARG A 45 -10.38 1.84 0.41
N MET A 46 -10.86 3.03 0.80
CA MET A 46 -11.62 3.91 -0.10
C MET A 46 -10.71 4.50 -1.18
N LEU A 47 -9.56 5.02 -0.77
CA LEU A 47 -8.58 5.61 -1.67
C LEU A 47 -8.09 4.61 -2.71
N PHE A 48 -7.63 3.43 -2.27
CA PHE A 48 -7.13 2.38 -3.17
C PHE A 48 -8.24 1.79 -4.04
N ALA A 49 -9.45 1.57 -3.51
CA ALA A 49 -10.57 1.14 -4.34
C ALA A 49 -10.87 2.14 -5.47
N ARG A 50 -10.78 3.44 -5.19
CA ARG A 50 -10.93 4.46 -6.23
C ARG A 50 -9.78 4.41 -7.24
N PHE A 51 -8.52 4.33 -6.82
CA PHE A 51 -7.39 4.13 -7.74
C PHE A 51 -7.62 2.92 -8.66
N LEU A 52 -8.09 1.80 -8.11
CA LEU A 52 -8.38 0.62 -8.91
C LEU A 52 -9.53 0.87 -9.90
N ALA A 53 -10.64 1.46 -9.46
CA ALA A 53 -11.80 1.69 -10.31
C ALA A 53 -11.51 2.67 -11.46
N GLU A 54 -10.85 3.80 -11.19
CA GLU A 54 -10.54 4.84 -12.18
C GLU A 54 -9.55 4.36 -13.26
N ASN A 55 -8.83 3.26 -13.01
CA ASN A 55 -7.89 2.65 -13.96
C ASN A 55 -8.42 1.34 -14.57
N GLY A 56 -9.69 0.99 -14.35
CA GLY A 56 -10.26 -0.27 -14.85
C GLY A 56 -9.60 -1.52 -14.23
N LEU A 57 -9.05 -1.37 -13.03
CA LEU A 57 -8.38 -2.44 -12.29
C LEU A 57 -9.24 -3.00 -11.16
N LEU A 58 -10.33 -2.36 -10.75
CA LEU A 58 -11.25 -2.96 -9.78
C LEU A 58 -12.04 -4.07 -10.47
N ILE A 59 -11.71 -5.33 -10.21
CA ILE A 59 -12.31 -6.48 -10.93
C ILE A 59 -13.41 -7.14 -10.10
N GLU A 60 -14.58 -7.30 -10.71
CA GLU A 60 -15.67 -8.11 -10.16
C GLU A 60 -15.30 -9.60 -10.26
N PRO A 61 -15.20 -10.34 -9.15
CA PRO A 61 -14.58 -11.66 -9.16
C PRO A 61 -15.30 -12.77 -9.91
N GLU A 62 -16.62 -12.69 -10.12
CA GLU A 62 -17.40 -13.75 -10.78
C GLU A 62 -17.33 -13.64 -12.31
N SER A 63 -17.46 -12.42 -12.84
CA SER A 63 -17.35 -12.11 -14.27
C SER A 63 -15.91 -11.95 -14.74
N GLY A 64 -15.00 -11.55 -13.85
CA GLY A 64 -13.62 -11.20 -14.19
C GLY A 64 -13.47 -9.89 -14.95
N VAL A 65 -14.50 -9.04 -14.94
CA VAL A 65 -14.55 -7.77 -15.67
C VAL A 65 -14.32 -6.59 -14.71
N ALA A 66 -13.71 -5.53 -15.22
CA ALA A 66 -13.55 -4.28 -14.50
C ALA A 66 -14.92 -3.65 -14.21
N ILE A 67 -15.10 -3.12 -12.99
CA ILE A 67 -16.34 -2.49 -12.54
C ILE A 67 -16.06 -1.06 -12.05
N SER A 68 -16.93 -0.13 -12.43
CA SER A 68 -16.91 1.24 -11.92
C SER A 68 -17.40 1.32 -10.46
N LEU A 69 -17.14 2.45 -9.78
CA LEU A 69 -17.68 2.65 -8.43
C LEU A 69 -19.21 2.77 -8.41
N ASP A 70 -19.81 3.29 -9.49
CA ASP A 70 -21.27 3.40 -9.59
C ASP A 70 -21.93 2.02 -9.73
N GLU A 71 -21.42 1.17 -10.62
CA GLU A 71 -21.89 -0.22 -10.75
C GLU A 71 -21.63 -1.02 -9.46
N CYS A 72 -20.47 -0.84 -8.83
CA CYS A 72 -20.16 -1.49 -7.55
C CYS A 72 -21.11 -1.05 -6.43
N LYS A 73 -21.57 0.22 -6.45
CA LYS A 73 -22.54 0.73 -5.49
C LYS A 73 -23.92 0.07 -5.67
N GLU A 74 -24.38 -0.07 -6.91
CA GLU A 74 -25.65 -0.74 -7.20
C GLU A 74 -25.64 -2.21 -6.72
N LEU A 75 -24.53 -2.92 -6.94
CA LEU A 75 -24.35 -4.28 -6.42
C LEU A 75 -24.34 -4.32 -4.89
N ALA A 76 -23.63 -3.39 -4.25
CA ALA A 76 -23.53 -3.32 -2.79
C ALA A 76 -24.90 -3.11 -2.13
N GLU A 77 -25.74 -2.25 -2.71
CA GLU A 77 -27.12 -2.02 -2.24
C GLU A 77 -27.97 -3.31 -2.33
N GLY A 78 -27.80 -4.10 -3.39
CA GLY A 78 -28.46 -5.40 -3.54
C GLY A 78 -28.04 -6.45 -2.50
N GLU A 79 -26.80 -6.37 -1.99
CA GLU A 79 -26.27 -7.24 -0.94
C GLU A 79 -26.46 -6.70 0.49
N GLY A 80 -27.01 -5.49 0.64
CA GLY A 80 -27.13 -4.81 1.93
C GLY A 80 -25.77 -4.40 2.53
N LEU A 81 -24.79 -4.11 1.67
CA LEU A 81 -23.44 -3.66 2.03
C LEU A 81 -23.24 -2.19 1.62
N ASP A 82 -22.25 -1.53 2.22
CA ASP A 82 -21.76 -0.26 1.69
C ASP A 82 -20.78 -0.48 0.53
N LEU A 83 -20.75 0.48 -0.41
CA LEU A 83 -19.87 0.49 -1.58
C LEU A 83 -18.42 0.10 -1.23
N TRP A 84 -17.84 0.73 -0.22
CA TRP A 84 -16.43 0.56 0.11
C TRP A 84 -16.12 -0.80 0.72
N THR A 85 -17.08 -1.38 1.44
CA THR A 85 -16.97 -2.76 1.90
C THR A 85 -16.99 -3.74 0.73
N LEU A 86 -17.89 -3.58 -0.25
CA LEU A 86 -17.91 -4.46 -1.42
C LEU A 86 -16.67 -4.28 -2.30
N ALA A 87 -16.30 -3.04 -2.62
CA ALA A 87 -15.10 -2.74 -3.40
C ALA A 87 -13.83 -3.29 -2.73
N SER A 88 -13.72 -3.18 -1.40
CA SER A 88 -12.62 -3.77 -0.63
C SER A 88 -12.60 -5.30 -0.70
N ARG A 89 -13.76 -5.98 -0.77
CA ARG A 89 -13.82 -7.44 -0.93
C ARG A 89 -13.36 -7.87 -2.32
N PHE A 90 -13.73 -7.12 -3.34
CA PHE A 90 -13.24 -7.35 -4.71
C PHE A 90 -11.72 -7.18 -4.78
N ALA A 91 -11.22 -6.07 -4.22
CA ALA A 91 -9.79 -5.77 -4.20
C ALA A 91 -8.96 -6.71 -3.30
N GLN A 92 -9.53 -7.32 -2.26
CA GLN A 92 -8.84 -8.31 -1.41
C GLN A 92 -8.30 -9.48 -2.21
N LYS A 93 -9.03 -10.00 -3.21
CA LYS A 93 -8.54 -11.10 -4.03
C LYS A 93 -7.31 -10.72 -4.85
N MET A 94 -7.19 -9.44 -5.17
CA MET A 94 -6.10 -8.87 -5.96
C MET A 94 -4.88 -8.56 -5.09
N LEU A 95 -5.09 -7.96 -3.92
CA LEU A 95 -4.07 -7.45 -3.02
C LEU A 95 -4.42 -7.80 -1.55
N PRO A 96 -4.34 -9.08 -1.15
CA PRO A 96 -4.83 -9.55 0.15
C PRO A 96 -4.05 -8.99 1.35
N GLN A 97 -2.82 -8.52 1.12
CA GLN A 97 -1.99 -7.90 2.15
C GLN A 97 -2.39 -6.44 2.43
N ILE A 98 -3.11 -5.81 1.51
CA ILE A 98 -3.50 -4.40 1.58
C ILE A 98 -4.97 -4.28 2.00
N PHE A 99 -5.85 -5.06 1.39
CA PHE A 99 -7.26 -5.07 1.74
C PHE A 99 -7.53 -6.23 2.69
N ARG A 100 -7.72 -5.90 3.97
CA ARG A 100 -7.95 -6.87 5.05
C ARG A 100 -9.38 -6.75 5.58
N PRO A 101 -10.43 -7.11 4.81
CA PRO A 101 -11.83 -6.93 5.22
C PRO A 101 -12.20 -7.65 6.53
N ASP A 102 -11.43 -8.67 6.91
CA ASP A 102 -11.60 -9.39 8.18
C ASP A 102 -10.89 -8.73 9.38
N ASP A 103 -10.14 -7.63 9.17
CA ASP A 103 -9.51 -6.89 10.26
C ASP A 103 -10.59 -6.37 11.23
N PRO A 104 -10.44 -6.60 12.54
CA PRO A 104 -11.44 -6.15 13.52
C PRO A 104 -11.72 -4.64 13.49
N VAL A 105 -10.80 -3.78 13.01
CA VAL A 105 -11.07 -2.34 12.92
C VAL A 105 -12.11 -2.01 11.86
N LEU A 106 -12.18 -2.78 10.77
CA LEU A 106 -13.16 -2.57 9.68
C LEU A 106 -14.58 -3.02 10.06
N ARG A 107 -14.72 -3.72 11.19
CA ARG A 107 -16.03 -4.02 11.79
C ARG A 107 -16.60 -2.85 12.58
N ILE A 108 -15.84 -1.78 12.79
CA ILE A 108 -16.32 -0.54 13.40
C ILE A 108 -17.01 0.27 12.31
N THR A 109 -18.31 0.48 12.45
CA THR A 109 -19.06 1.34 11.52
C THR A 109 -18.96 2.79 11.97
N PHE A 110 -18.68 3.69 11.03
CA PHE A 110 -18.79 5.12 11.27
C PHE A 110 -20.24 5.56 11.21
N ALA A 111 -20.57 6.60 11.97
CA ALA A 111 -21.83 7.30 11.77
C ALA A 111 -21.89 7.81 10.32
N HIS A 112 -23.08 7.74 9.71
CA HIS A 112 -23.28 8.10 8.31
C HIS A 112 -22.75 9.50 7.98
N GLU A 113 -22.93 10.48 8.88
CA GLU A 113 -22.42 11.85 8.70
C GLU A 113 -20.89 11.95 8.62
N HIS A 114 -20.15 11.04 9.26
CA HIS A 114 -18.69 11.01 9.21
C HIS A 114 -18.21 10.29 7.95
N GLN A 115 -18.89 9.21 7.57
CA GLN A 115 -18.61 8.51 6.31
C GLN A 115 -18.85 9.43 5.11
N LEU A 116 -19.97 10.17 5.08
CA LEU A 116 -20.27 11.15 4.03
C LEU A 116 -19.18 12.22 3.89
N LYS A 117 -18.57 12.66 4.99
CA LYS A 117 -17.46 13.61 4.93
C LYS A 117 -16.26 13.01 4.20
N LEU A 118 -15.88 11.78 4.53
CA LEU A 118 -14.77 11.09 3.85
C LEU A 118 -15.08 10.85 2.37
N GLU A 119 -16.32 10.47 2.04
CA GLU A 119 -16.77 10.26 0.67
C GLU A 119 -16.77 11.55 -0.15
N ASN A 120 -17.17 12.68 0.45
CA ASN A 120 -17.14 13.98 -0.22
C ASN A 120 -15.70 14.47 -0.44
N GLU A 121 -14.82 14.30 0.55
CA GLU A 121 -13.39 14.63 0.40
C GLU A 121 -12.75 13.79 -0.70
N LEU A 122 -13.01 12.48 -0.70
CA LEU A 122 -12.53 11.60 -1.75
C LEU A 122 -13.12 12.03 -3.10
N GLY A 123 -14.44 12.09 -3.24
CA GLY A 123 -15.15 12.41 -4.48
C GLY A 123 -14.85 13.81 -5.03
N GLY A 124 -14.41 14.75 -4.20
CA GLY A 124 -13.98 16.08 -4.61
C GLY A 124 -12.61 16.12 -5.31
N LEU A 125 -11.84 15.03 -5.28
CA LEU A 125 -10.55 14.91 -5.97
C LEU A 125 -10.76 14.65 -7.48
N GLU A 126 -10.00 15.37 -8.30
CA GLU A 126 -9.99 15.22 -9.77
C GLU A 126 -9.55 13.81 -10.18
N THR A 127 -10.19 13.27 -11.23
CA THR A 127 -9.90 11.91 -11.75
C THR A 127 -8.44 11.75 -12.19
N ASP A 128 -7.83 12.79 -12.76
CA ASP A 128 -6.45 12.75 -13.24
C ASP A 128 -5.44 12.36 -12.14
N ILE A 129 -5.75 12.67 -10.88
CA ILE A 129 -4.94 12.27 -9.71
C ILE A 129 -4.87 10.74 -9.61
N PHE A 130 -5.96 10.04 -9.90
CA PHE A 130 -6.04 8.59 -9.77
C PHE A 130 -5.40 7.85 -10.94
N THR A 131 -5.24 8.52 -12.09
CA THR A 131 -4.56 7.96 -13.27
C THR A 131 -3.06 8.29 -13.32
N ALA A 132 -2.60 9.22 -12.49
CA ALA A 132 -1.19 9.60 -12.43
C ALA A 132 -0.34 8.52 -11.74
N GLY A 133 0.75 8.10 -12.40
CA GLY A 133 1.58 6.97 -11.95
C GLY A 133 2.36 7.19 -10.65
N ASP A 134 2.56 8.45 -10.24
CA ASP A 134 3.31 8.81 -9.03
C ASP A 134 2.42 9.42 -7.92
N ALA A 135 1.16 9.75 -8.21
CA ALA A 135 0.28 10.47 -7.30
C ALA A 135 0.15 9.78 -5.94
N LEU A 136 0.03 8.45 -5.92
CA LEU A 136 -0.07 7.72 -4.68
C LEU A 136 1.19 7.86 -3.82
N GLY A 137 2.37 7.77 -4.43
CA GLY A 137 3.64 7.97 -3.75
C GLY A 137 3.72 9.35 -3.10
N TRP A 138 3.32 10.39 -3.83
CA TRP A 138 3.29 11.77 -3.33
C TRP A 138 2.28 11.98 -2.20
N VAL A 139 1.08 11.40 -2.30
CA VAL A 139 0.05 11.48 -1.25
C VAL A 139 0.63 11.02 0.10
N TYR A 140 1.39 9.92 0.11
CA TYR A 140 1.98 9.40 1.34
C TYR A 140 3.11 10.26 1.89
N GLN A 141 3.92 10.85 1.01
CA GLN A 141 4.94 11.79 1.43
C GLN A 141 4.33 13.00 2.12
N PHE A 142 3.27 13.58 1.55
CA PHE A 142 2.60 14.75 2.12
C PHE A 142 1.82 14.44 3.39
N TRP A 143 1.24 13.24 3.50
CA TRP A 143 0.52 12.79 4.69
C TRP A 143 1.35 12.95 5.97
N GLN A 144 2.63 12.58 5.87
CA GLN A 144 3.52 12.49 7.02
C GLN A 144 4.22 13.81 7.33
N ALA A 145 4.21 14.78 6.39
CA ALA A 145 4.83 16.08 6.57
C ALA A 145 4.30 16.85 7.80
N LYS A 146 2.97 16.82 8.01
CA LYS A 146 2.34 17.46 9.18
C LYS A 146 2.78 16.79 10.48
N ARG A 147 2.69 15.46 10.56
CA ARG A 147 3.09 14.70 11.76
C ARG A 147 4.58 14.87 12.07
N LYS A 148 5.43 14.86 11.04
CA LYS A 148 6.87 15.14 11.15
C LYS A 148 7.13 16.50 11.79
N LYS A 149 6.43 17.53 11.32
CA LYS A 149 6.52 18.88 11.87
C LYS A 149 6.08 18.92 13.34
N GLU A 150 4.94 18.32 13.67
CA GLU A 150 4.42 18.25 15.04
C GLU A 150 5.41 17.57 16.00
N VAL A 151 6.00 16.43 15.60
CA VAL A 151 6.99 15.72 16.40
C VAL A 151 8.25 16.56 16.58
N ASN A 152 8.79 17.14 15.52
CA ASN A 152 9.98 17.98 15.58
C ASN A 152 9.78 19.22 16.48
N ASP A 153 8.64 19.89 16.36
CA ASP A 153 8.30 21.09 17.14
C ASP A 153 8.05 20.74 18.63
N SER A 154 7.65 19.51 18.95
CA SER A 154 7.38 19.07 20.33
C SER A 154 8.63 18.89 21.19
N GLY A 155 9.80 18.65 20.58
CA GLY A 155 11.06 18.38 21.28
C GLY A 155 11.08 17.08 22.11
N ILE A 156 10.07 16.20 21.96
CA ILE A 156 10.02 14.92 22.67
C ILE A 156 11.11 13.98 22.17
N LYS A 157 11.54 13.05 23.03
CA LYS A 157 12.46 11.98 22.62
C LYS A 157 11.76 11.09 21.60
N ILE A 158 12.38 10.90 20.43
CA ILE A 158 11.88 10.03 19.37
C ILE A 158 11.86 8.57 19.87
N GLY A 159 10.66 8.01 19.99
CA GLY A 159 10.42 6.60 20.28
C GLY A 159 9.86 5.86 19.06
N ALA A 160 9.31 4.66 19.29
CA ALA A 160 8.75 3.83 18.22
C ALA A 160 7.57 4.50 17.49
N ASP A 161 6.77 5.29 18.21
CA ASP A 161 5.57 5.96 17.66
C ASP A 161 5.93 7.20 16.82
N GLU A 162 7.04 7.86 17.15
CA GLU A 162 7.53 9.06 16.46
C GLU A 162 8.44 8.74 15.26
N LEU A 163 9.17 7.62 15.34
CA LEU A 163 10.23 7.26 14.39
C LEU A 163 9.75 7.33 12.93
N PRO A 164 8.64 6.67 12.53
CA PRO A 164 8.24 6.65 11.12
C PRO A 164 8.01 8.05 10.54
N ALA A 165 7.44 8.97 11.34
CA ALA A 165 7.17 10.32 10.88
C ALA A 165 8.43 11.15 10.65
N VAL A 166 9.47 10.95 11.47
CA VAL A 166 10.71 11.76 11.38
C VAL A 166 11.76 11.14 10.45
N THR A 167 11.74 9.82 10.25
CA THR A 167 12.69 9.11 9.39
C THR A 167 12.23 8.94 7.95
N GLN A 168 10.96 9.26 7.64
CA GLN A 168 10.54 9.38 6.25
C GLN A 168 11.19 10.61 5.62
N LEU A 169 12.23 10.32 4.86
CA LEU A 169 12.97 11.28 4.07
C LEU A 169 12.50 11.17 2.62
N PHE A 170 12.30 12.33 2.03
CA PHE A 170 11.86 12.44 0.65
C PHE A 170 13.08 12.39 -0.28
N THR A 171 12.90 11.78 -1.45
CA THR A 171 13.88 11.80 -2.54
C THR A 171 13.20 12.34 -3.79
N GLU A 172 13.63 13.51 -4.24
CA GLU A 172 13.13 14.15 -5.44
C GLU A 172 13.29 13.22 -6.65
N PRO A 173 12.35 13.24 -7.64
CA PRO A 173 12.43 12.37 -8.81
C PRO A 173 13.78 12.41 -9.52
N TYR A 174 14.39 13.59 -9.66
CA TYR A 174 15.70 13.71 -10.32
C TYR A 174 16.83 13.02 -9.55
N MET A 175 16.74 12.96 -8.21
CA MET A 175 17.73 12.26 -7.38
C MET A 175 17.57 10.75 -7.50
N VAL A 176 16.31 10.26 -7.54
CA VAL A 176 16.00 8.85 -7.81
C VAL A 176 16.60 8.43 -9.14
N GLU A 177 16.29 9.18 -10.22
CA GLU A 177 16.83 8.92 -11.56
C GLU A 177 18.36 8.99 -11.60
N PHE A 178 18.96 9.98 -10.95
CA PHE A 178 20.42 10.08 -10.86
C PHE A 178 21.03 8.83 -10.22
N LEU A 179 20.50 8.38 -9.09
CA LEU A 179 21.02 7.20 -8.39
C LEU A 179 20.81 5.93 -9.21
N ILE A 180 19.64 5.76 -9.86
CA ILE A 180 19.36 4.59 -10.69
C ILE A 180 20.29 4.55 -11.90
N HIS A 181 20.46 5.65 -12.62
CA HIS A 181 21.36 5.70 -13.77
C HIS A 181 22.81 5.39 -13.40
N ASN A 182 23.29 5.88 -12.26
CA ASN A 182 24.64 5.56 -11.79
C ASN A 182 24.76 4.14 -11.22
N THR A 183 23.66 3.49 -10.86
CA THR A 183 23.66 2.11 -10.38
C THR A 183 23.50 1.12 -11.53
N LEU A 184 22.40 1.18 -12.28
CA LEU A 184 22.15 0.30 -13.41
C LEU A 184 23.11 0.56 -14.58
N GLY A 185 23.54 1.81 -14.77
CA GLY A 185 24.53 2.21 -15.77
C GLY A 185 25.96 1.77 -15.43
N ALA A 186 26.21 1.14 -14.29
CA ALA A 186 27.49 0.54 -13.91
C ALA A 186 27.76 -0.82 -14.61
N TRP A 187 26.92 -1.23 -15.56
CA TRP A 187 27.03 -2.51 -16.28
C TRP A 187 28.39 -2.80 -16.96
N HIS A 188 29.16 -1.75 -17.24
CA HIS A 188 30.51 -1.85 -17.81
C HIS A 188 31.58 -2.31 -16.81
N PHE A 189 31.32 -2.29 -15.50
CA PHE A 189 32.30 -2.74 -14.50
C PHE A 189 32.49 -4.27 -14.52
N GLU A 190 33.69 -4.70 -14.14
CA GLU A 190 34.04 -6.11 -13.96
C GLU A 190 33.28 -6.68 -12.75
N GLY A 191 32.67 -7.86 -12.90
CA GLY A 191 31.84 -8.48 -11.86
C GLY A 191 30.39 -7.99 -11.77
N TRP A 192 30.01 -6.95 -12.53
CA TRP A 192 28.60 -6.56 -12.65
C TRP A 192 27.82 -7.59 -13.47
N PRO A 193 26.57 -7.96 -13.10
CA PRO A 193 25.73 -8.88 -13.86
C PRO A 193 25.61 -8.45 -15.33
N LYS A 194 25.70 -9.42 -16.25
CA LYS A 194 25.75 -9.13 -17.69
C LYS A 194 24.39 -9.23 -18.37
N LYS A 195 23.39 -9.72 -17.66
CA LYS A 195 21.99 -9.76 -18.08
C LYS A 195 21.13 -9.09 -17.03
N ALA A 196 20.07 -8.43 -17.46
CA ALA A 196 19.15 -7.79 -16.53
C ALA A 196 18.45 -8.81 -15.61
N SER A 197 18.17 -10.03 -16.10
CA SER A 197 17.58 -11.11 -15.29
C SER A 197 18.47 -11.60 -14.13
N GLU A 198 19.77 -11.33 -14.16
CA GLU A 198 20.71 -11.69 -13.10
C GLU A 198 20.78 -10.63 -11.97
N LEU A 199 20.26 -9.43 -12.20
CA LEU A 199 20.31 -8.33 -11.23
C LEU A 199 19.38 -8.63 -10.03
N LYS A 200 19.89 -8.44 -8.82
CA LYS A 200 19.07 -8.43 -7.60
C LYS A 200 19.25 -7.08 -6.93
N ILE A 201 18.17 -6.32 -6.80
CA ILE A 201 18.19 -4.94 -6.31
C ILE A 201 17.38 -4.88 -5.03
N LEU A 202 18.04 -4.44 -3.96
CA LEU A 202 17.43 -4.25 -2.65
C LEU A 202 17.35 -2.76 -2.34
N ASP A 203 16.14 -2.28 -2.08
CA ASP A 203 15.92 -1.02 -1.38
C ASP A 203 15.63 -1.32 0.10
N PRO A 204 16.59 -1.10 1.02
CA PRO A 204 16.48 -1.50 2.41
C PRO A 204 15.60 -0.56 3.26
N CYS A 205 15.16 0.57 2.70
CA CYS A 205 14.34 1.58 3.37
C CYS A 205 13.32 2.13 2.38
N CYS A 206 12.52 1.25 1.77
CA CYS A 206 11.81 1.57 0.54
C CYS A 206 10.66 2.56 0.71
N GLY A 207 10.21 2.83 1.95
CA GLY A 207 9.10 3.73 2.22
C GLY A 207 7.87 3.35 1.38
N SER A 208 7.33 4.29 0.61
CA SER A 208 6.19 4.07 -0.29
C SER A 208 6.56 3.44 -1.64
N GLY A 209 7.81 3.00 -1.83
CA GLY A 209 8.26 2.24 -3.00
C GLY A 209 8.71 3.06 -4.22
N HIS A 210 9.03 4.35 -4.07
CA HIS A 210 9.41 5.21 -5.21
C HIS A 210 10.59 4.68 -6.01
N PHE A 211 11.68 4.27 -5.35
CA PHE A 211 12.82 3.66 -6.03
C PHE A 211 12.44 2.36 -6.72
N LEU A 212 11.67 1.50 -6.04
CA LEU A 212 11.25 0.21 -6.58
C LEU A 212 10.42 0.39 -7.87
N VAL A 213 9.47 1.33 -7.88
CA VAL A 213 8.66 1.67 -9.06
C VAL A 213 9.54 2.26 -10.17
N ALA A 214 10.45 3.18 -9.85
CA ALA A 214 11.35 3.74 -10.87
C ALA A 214 12.24 2.65 -11.48
N ILE A 215 12.82 1.75 -10.67
CA ILE A 215 13.64 0.64 -11.16
C ILE A 215 12.83 -0.32 -12.03
N LEU A 216 11.55 -0.59 -11.69
CA LEU A 216 10.65 -1.36 -12.56
C LEU A 216 10.60 -0.77 -13.98
N TYR A 217 10.36 0.55 -14.08
CA TYR A 217 10.30 1.24 -15.38
C TYR A 217 11.63 1.23 -16.16
N HIS A 218 12.77 1.09 -15.48
CA HIS A 218 14.08 0.97 -16.13
C HIS A 218 14.42 -0.46 -16.55
N LEU A 219 14.08 -1.47 -15.73
CA LEU A 219 14.44 -2.86 -16.02
C LEU A 219 13.51 -3.53 -17.04
N VAL A 220 12.20 -3.26 -16.99
CA VAL A 220 11.22 -3.86 -17.92
C VAL A 220 11.63 -3.71 -19.39
N PRO A 221 11.96 -2.51 -19.92
CA PRO A 221 12.36 -2.38 -21.32
C PRO A 221 13.66 -3.11 -21.65
N ILE A 222 14.61 -3.20 -20.70
CA ILE A 222 15.86 -3.94 -20.90
C ILE A 222 15.57 -5.43 -21.05
N LEU A 223 14.76 -6.02 -20.16
CA LEU A 223 14.38 -7.44 -20.25
C LEU A 223 13.60 -7.74 -21.54
N MET A 224 12.69 -6.86 -21.95
CA MET A 224 11.94 -7.02 -23.20
C MET A 224 12.89 -7.12 -24.41
N ILE A 225 13.92 -6.28 -24.46
CA ILE A 225 14.90 -6.27 -25.55
C ILE A 225 15.84 -7.47 -25.47
N GLU A 226 16.40 -7.76 -24.29
CA GLU A 226 17.38 -8.83 -24.12
C GLU A 226 16.79 -10.23 -24.33
N GLU A 227 15.53 -10.43 -23.91
CA GLU A 227 14.90 -11.75 -23.89
C GLU A 227 13.78 -11.91 -24.91
N GLY A 228 13.35 -10.84 -25.59
CA GLY A 228 12.28 -10.88 -26.59
C GLY A 228 10.89 -11.20 -26.01
N ILE A 229 10.66 -10.84 -24.75
CA ILE A 229 9.43 -11.11 -24.01
C ILE A 229 8.48 -9.91 -24.01
N SER A 230 7.20 -10.16 -23.71
CA SER A 230 6.18 -9.10 -23.59
C SER A 230 6.43 -8.20 -22.37
N ALA A 231 5.83 -7.00 -22.38
CA ALA A 231 5.89 -6.09 -21.22
C ALA A 231 5.27 -6.72 -19.97
N GLN A 232 4.22 -7.53 -20.16
CA GLN A 232 3.58 -8.30 -19.09
C GLN A 232 4.57 -9.25 -18.41
N GLU A 233 5.22 -10.12 -19.20
CA GLU A 233 6.19 -11.11 -18.72
C GLU A 233 7.42 -10.43 -18.10
N ALA A 234 7.90 -9.33 -18.69
CA ALA A 234 9.01 -8.56 -18.16
C ALA A 234 8.67 -7.93 -16.79
N CYS A 235 7.48 -7.35 -16.63
CA CYS A 235 7.01 -6.83 -15.34
C CYS A 235 6.98 -7.95 -14.28
N GLU A 236 6.43 -9.12 -14.61
CA GLU A 236 6.34 -10.25 -13.68
C GLU A 236 7.73 -10.74 -13.26
N LYS A 237 8.66 -10.90 -14.21
CA LYS A 237 10.06 -11.23 -13.92
C LYS A 237 10.73 -10.21 -13.02
N VAL A 238 10.56 -8.91 -13.30
CA VAL A 238 11.17 -7.87 -12.48
C VAL A 238 10.65 -7.89 -11.04
N LEU A 239 9.34 -8.08 -10.86
CA LEU A 239 8.72 -8.16 -9.54
C LEU A 239 9.12 -9.43 -8.76
N GLU A 240 9.21 -10.57 -9.44
CA GLU A 240 9.50 -11.86 -8.78
C GLU A 240 11.00 -12.03 -8.50
N GLU A 241 11.83 -11.63 -9.46
CA GLU A 241 13.24 -11.99 -9.47
C GLU A 241 14.17 -10.82 -9.17
N ASN A 242 13.85 -9.59 -9.59
CA ASN A 242 14.83 -8.49 -9.54
C ASN A 242 14.64 -7.56 -8.32
N LEU A 243 13.41 -7.25 -7.92
CA LEU A 243 13.13 -6.22 -6.93
C LEU A 243 12.88 -6.78 -5.53
N PHE A 244 13.55 -6.20 -4.54
CA PHE A 244 13.41 -6.52 -3.12
C PHE A 244 13.30 -5.22 -2.31
N GLY A 245 12.36 -5.17 -1.36
CA GLY A 245 12.13 -4.02 -0.50
C GLY A 245 12.09 -4.38 0.98
N LEU A 246 12.73 -3.58 1.81
CA LEU A 246 12.56 -3.62 3.27
C LEU A 246 12.10 -2.26 3.76
N GLU A 247 11.22 -2.28 4.75
CA GLU A 247 10.73 -1.07 5.40
C GLU A 247 10.36 -1.39 6.85
N ILE A 248 10.48 -0.43 7.76
CA ILE A 248 10.19 -0.63 9.18
C ILE A 248 8.71 -0.41 9.49
N ASP A 249 8.02 0.47 8.76
CA ASP A 249 6.58 0.72 8.92
C ASP A 249 5.75 -0.21 8.02
N GLU A 250 4.90 -1.04 8.63
CA GLU A 250 3.99 -1.95 7.92
C GLU A 250 3.09 -1.20 6.92
N ARG A 251 2.64 0.01 7.25
CA ARG A 251 1.77 0.80 6.36
C ARG A 251 2.51 1.20 5.09
N CYS A 252 3.78 1.60 5.22
CA CYS A 252 4.63 1.89 4.06
C CYS A 252 4.84 0.65 3.17
N THR A 253 4.97 -0.54 3.78
CA THR A 253 5.11 -1.78 3.00
C THR A 253 3.86 -2.10 2.18
N GLN A 254 2.66 -1.84 2.73
CA GLN A 254 1.39 -1.99 2.00
C GLN A 254 1.30 -1.00 0.84
N ILE A 255 1.73 0.24 1.06
CA ILE A 255 1.75 1.29 0.05
C ILE A 255 2.71 0.95 -1.08
N ALA A 256 3.93 0.53 -0.76
CA ALA A 256 4.92 0.12 -1.74
C ALA A 256 4.43 -1.09 -2.56
N ALA A 257 3.76 -2.05 -1.91
CA ALA A 257 3.17 -3.18 -2.57
C ALA A 257 2.06 -2.76 -3.54
N PHE A 258 1.18 -1.83 -3.13
CA PHE A 258 0.15 -1.29 -4.01
C PHE A 258 0.78 -0.54 -5.18
N ALA A 259 1.75 0.34 -4.92
CA ALA A 259 2.41 1.16 -5.94
C ALA A 259 3.10 0.29 -7.01
N LEU A 260 3.80 -0.78 -6.61
CA LEU A 260 4.39 -1.73 -7.55
C LEU A 260 3.34 -2.51 -8.35
N ALA A 261 2.28 -3.00 -7.68
CA ALA A 261 1.22 -3.72 -8.37
C ALA A 261 0.51 -2.82 -9.39
N PHE A 262 0.17 -1.61 -8.98
CA PHE A 262 -0.43 -0.60 -9.82
C PHE A 262 0.45 -0.26 -11.01
N ALA A 263 1.74 0.05 -10.79
CA ALA A 263 2.70 0.32 -11.86
C ALA A 263 2.83 -0.84 -12.86
N ALA A 264 2.80 -2.10 -12.39
CA ALA A 264 2.89 -3.27 -13.25
C ALA A 264 1.60 -3.58 -14.02
N TRP A 265 0.44 -3.20 -13.50
CA TRP A 265 -0.85 -3.32 -14.20
C TRP A 265 -1.09 -2.19 -15.20
N THR A 266 -0.64 -0.96 -14.89
CA THR A 266 -0.77 0.20 -15.77
C THR A 266 0.44 0.40 -16.69
N TYR A 267 1.44 -0.48 -16.62
CA TYR A 267 2.62 -0.39 -17.48
C TYR A 267 2.21 -0.41 -18.96
N PRO A 268 2.73 0.49 -19.82
CA PRO A 268 2.38 0.53 -21.22
C PRO A 268 2.64 -0.81 -21.94
N GLY A 269 1.58 -1.43 -22.45
CA GLY A 269 1.65 -2.74 -23.11
C GLY A 269 1.57 -3.95 -22.17
N ALA A 270 1.33 -3.73 -20.87
CA ALA A 270 0.83 -4.77 -19.97
C ALA A 270 -0.70 -4.74 -19.98
N ASP A 271 -1.35 -5.87 -20.23
CA ASP A 271 -2.80 -5.99 -20.49
C ASP A 271 -3.71 -5.77 -19.24
N GLY A 272 -3.38 -4.80 -18.39
CA GLY A 272 -4.17 -4.43 -17.22
C GLY A 272 -4.05 -5.41 -16.05
N TYR A 273 -5.17 -5.59 -15.33
CA TYR A 273 -5.21 -6.47 -14.17
C TYR A 273 -4.89 -7.91 -14.54
N ARG A 274 -4.03 -8.51 -13.71
CA ARG A 274 -3.70 -9.93 -13.72
C ARG A 274 -3.16 -10.32 -12.35
N LYS A 275 -3.15 -11.62 -12.07
CA LYS A 275 -2.48 -12.11 -10.86
C LYS A 275 -0.97 -11.88 -10.97
N LEU A 276 -0.42 -11.09 -10.06
CA LEU A 276 1.02 -10.84 -9.99
C LEU A 276 1.73 -11.94 -9.18
N PRO A 277 3.04 -12.13 -9.41
CA PRO A 277 3.87 -12.94 -8.51
C PRO A 277 3.90 -12.33 -7.11
N LYS A 278 4.44 -13.10 -6.15
CA LYS A 278 4.61 -12.60 -4.79
C LYS A 278 5.60 -11.44 -4.78
N LEU A 279 5.12 -10.25 -4.41
CA LEU A 279 5.96 -9.08 -4.23
C LEU A 279 6.95 -9.30 -3.07
N GLN A 280 8.23 -9.03 -3.30
CA GLN A 280 9.30 -9.23 -2.32
C GLN A 280 9.52 -8.00 -1.44
N ILE A 281 8.43 -7.47 -0.87
CA ILE A 281 8.47 -6.37 0.10
C ILE A 281 8.19 -6.96 1.48
N ALA A 282 9.06 -6.68 2.46
CA ALA A 282 8.91 -7.16 3.83
C ALA A 282 8.99 -6.04 4.86
N CYS A 283 8.12 -6.13 5.88
CA CYS A 283 8.19 -5.29 7.06
C CYS A 283 9.23 -5.84 8.04
N SER A 284 10.29 -5.07 8.27
CA SER A 284 11.37 -5.40 9.22
C SER A 284 11.10 -4.90 10.65
N GLY A 285 10.07 -4.07 10.84
CA GLY A 285 9.65 -3.57 12.16
C GLY A 285 8.82 -4.55 12.98
N ILE A 286 8.36 -5.65 12.39
CA ILE A 286 7.58 -6.67 13.08
C ILE A 286 8.54 -7.68 13.73
N ALA A 287 8.46 -7.81 15.06
CA ALA A 287 9.29 -8.78 15.77
C ALA A 287 8.99 -10.22 15.29
N PRO A 288 9.98 -11.12 15.17
CA PRO A 288 9.81 -12.49 14.67
C PRO A 288 8.76 -13.34 15.40
N ASN A 289 8.44 -12.98 16.65
CA ASN A 289 7.48 -13.68 17.51
C ASN A 289 6.06 -13.09 17.48
N THR A 290 5.80 -12.13 16.59
CA THR A 290 4.46 -11.55 16.44
C THR A 290 3.57 -12.55 15.72
N ARG A 291 2.59 -13.14 16.42
CA ARG A 291 1.57 -13.96 15.77
C ARG A 291 0.69 -13.06 14.90
N LEU A 292 0.78 -13.23 13.58
CA LEU A 292 -0.24 -12.82 12.63
C LEU A 292 -1.50 -13.65 12.96
N ILE A 293 -2.61 -12.98 13.27
CA ILE A 293 -3.90 -13.61 13.56
C ILE A 293 -4.71 -13.59 12.27
#